data_AF-A0A5K1BLW4-F1
#
_entry.id   AF-A0A5K1BLW4-F1
#
_cell.length_a   1.000
_cell.length_b   1.000
_cell.length_c   1.000
_cell.angle_alpha   90.00
_cell.angle_beta   90.00
_cell.angle_gamma   90.00
#
_symmetry.space_group_name_H-M   'P 1'
#
loop_
_entity.id
_entity.type
_entity.pdbx_description
1 polymer ?
#
loop_
_entity_poly.entity_id
_entity_poly.type
_entity_poly.pdbx_seq_one_letter_code
_entity_poly.pdbx_strand_id
1 'polypeptide(L)' 'MQDTRAAEGWPCRSRRIPRTIRFDTCTSRTSGLFIAKIVKLF' A
#
# COMPACT_ATOMS: atom_id res chain seq x y z
N MET A 1 11.81 -3.93 8.51
CA MET A 1 10.41 -4.39 8.38
C MET A 1 9.58 -3.22 7.86
N GLN A 2 8.69 -3.49 6.89
CA GLN A 2 7.72 -2.61 6.21
C GLN A 2 7.95 -1.08 6.23
N ASP A 3 8.46 -0.56 5.11
CA ASP A 3 8.68 0.87 4.84
C ASP A 3 7.42 1.49 4.19
N THR A 4 6.30 1.49 4.91
CA THR A 4 5.01 2.07 4.45
C THR A 4 4.59 3.28 5.28
N ARG A 5 5.50 3.90 6.04
CA ARG A 5 5.24 5.12 6.82
C ARG A 5 4.67 6.26 5.97
N ALA A 6 5.07 6.36 4.70
CA ALA A 6 4.52 7.36 3.78
C ALA A 6 3.03 7.18 3.47
N ALA A 7 2.47 6.00 3.74
CA ALA A 7 1.04 5.70 3.58
C ALA A 7 0.26 5.80 4.89
N GLU A 8 0.89 6.28 5.97
CA GLU A 8 0.22 6.59 7.22
C GLU A 8 -0.81 7.72 6.98
N GLY A 9 -2.08 7.46 7.32
CA GLY A 9 -3.20 8.37 7.05
C GLY A 9 -3.84 8.24 5.67
N TRP A 10 -3.31 7.41 4.77
CA TRP A 10 -3.99 7.10 3.51
C TRP A 10 -5.17 6.15 3.77
N PRO A 11 -6.30 6.28 3.04
CA PRO A 11 -7.44 5.37 3.14
C PRO A 11 -7.11 4.04 2.43
N CYS A 12 -6.12 3.34 2.96
CA CYS A 12 -5.49 2.18 2.35
C CYS A 12 -5.23 1.12 3.41
N ARG A 13 -5.14 -0.14 2.95
CA ARG A 13 -4.86 -1.29 3.81
C ARG A 13 -3.51 -1.86 3.45
N SER A 14 -2.60 -1.92 4.42
CA SER A 14 -1.42 -2.78 4.34
C SER A 14 -1.86 -4.19 4.75
N ARG A 15 -1.97 -5.10 3.78
CA ARG A 15 -2.25 -6.52 4.04
C ARG A 15 -0.94 -7.27 4.32
N ARG A 16 -1.04 -8.57 4.66
CA ARG A 16 0.07 -9.49 5.02
C ARG A 16 1.28 -9.54 4.06
N ILE A 17 1.26 -8.87 2.92
CA ILE A 17 2.37 -8.82 1.96
C ILE A 17 3.22 -7.57 2.26
N PRO A 18 4.46 -7.72 2.75
CA PRO A 18 5.34 -6.59 3.04
C PRO A 18 5.55 -5.68 1.85
N ARG A 19 5.65 -4.37 2.09
CA ARG A 19 5.92 -3.34 1.07
C ARG A 19 4.84 -3.19 0.00
N THR A 20 3.61 -3.60 0.31
CA THR A 20 2.45 -3.41 -0.57
C THR A 20 1.33 -2.68 0.16
N ILE A 21 0.56 -1.92 -0.62
CA ILE A 21 -0.60 -1.15 -0.17
C ILE A 21 -1.75 -1.40 -1.15
N ARG A 22 -2.97 -1.54 -0.61
CA ARG A 22 -4.21 -1.70 -1.37
C ARG A 22 -5.21 -0.62 -1.00
N PHE A 23 -5.84 -0.04 -2.01
CA PHE A 23 -6.99 0.85 -1.86
C PHE A 23 -8.22 0.10 -2.34
N ASP A 24 -9.21 -0.04 -1.47
CA ASP A 24 -10.51 -0.57 -1.85
C ASP A 24 -11.45 0.58 -2.19
N THR A 25 -12.30 0.37 -3.19
CA THR A 25 -13.19 1.41 -3.72
C THR A 25 -14.13 1.98 -2.68
N CYS A 26 -14.49 1.19 -1.67
CA CYS A 26 -15.40 1.59 -0.61
C CYS A 26 -14.71 2.49 0.43
N THR A 27 -13.43 2.28 0.72
CA THR A 27 -12.69 3.08 1.71
C THR A 27 -11.94 4.26 1.10
N SER A 28 -11.40 4.13 -0.11
CA SER A 28 -10.56 5.17 -0.73
C SER A 28 -11.30 6.15 -1.62
N ARG A 29 -12.54 5.84 -2.02
CA ARG A 29 -13.30 6.58 -3.05
C ARG A 29 -12.52 6.72 -4.37
N THR A 30 -11.62 5.79 -4.65
CA THR A 30 -10.92 5.67 -5.93
C THR A 30 -11.36 4.40 -6.64
N SER A 31 -11.08 4.27 -7.95
CA SER A 31 -11.00 2.94 -8.56
C SER A 31 -9.94 2.12 -7.80
N GLY A 32 -10.17 0.81 -7.62
CA GLY A 32 -9.30 -0.03 -6.80
C GLY A 32 -7.84 0.08 -7.26
N LEU A 33 -6.92 0.34 -6.31
CA LEU A 33 -5.51 0.64 -6.61
C LEU A 33 -4.58 -0.27 -5.82
N PHE A 34 -3.51 -0.73 -6.47
CA PHE A 34 -2.46 -1.55 -5.87
C PHE A 34 -1.09 -0.94 -6.10
N ILE A 35 -0.32 -0.77 -5.01
CA ILE A 35 1.02 -0.18 -5.03
C ILE A 35 2.00 -1.15 -4.36
N ALA A 36 3.14 -1.42 -5.00
CA ALA A 36 4.22 -2.24 -4.47
C ALA A 36 5.56 -1.49 -4.56
N LYS A 37 6.31 -1.46 -3.45
CA LYS A 37 7.67 -0.90 -3.40
C LYS A 37 8.70 -2.02 -3.52
N ILE A 38 9.29 -2.14 -4.71
CA ILE A 38 10.34 -3.12 -5.02
C ILE A 38 11.70 -2.44 -4.81
N VAL A 39 12.65 -3.16 -4.19
CA VAL A 39 14.04 -2.70 -4.05
C VAL A 39 14.92 -3.70 -4.77
N LYS A 40 15.73 -3.21 -5.70
CA LYS A 40 16.74 -4.02 -6.38
C LYS A 40 17.87 -4.31 -5.38
N LEU A 41 18.18 -5.59 -5.20
CA LEU A 41 19.38 -6.02 -4.49
C LEU A 41 20.55 -5.94 -5.47
N PHE A 42 21.60 -5.25 -5.07
CA PHE A 42 22.88 -5.22 -5.79
C PHE A 42 23.76 -6.37 -5.32
#